data_AF-A0A3A8GCV4-F1
#
_entry.id   AF-A0A3A8GCV4-F1
#
_cell.length_a   1.000
_cell.length_b   1.000
_cell.length_c   1.000
_cell.angle_alpha   90.00
_cell.angle_beta   90.00
_cell.angle_gamma   90.00
#
_symmetry.space_group_name_H-M   'P 1'
#
loop_
_entity.id
_entity.type
_entity.pdbx_description
1 polymer ?
#
loop_
_entity_poly.entity_id
_entity_poly.type
_entity_poly.pdbx_seq_one_letter_code
_entity_poly.pdbx_strand_id
1 'polypeptide(L)'
;MSEQSVQPRYRALLADVEQWAKGFGGRLVLGPPVSEEDLELLPELLGGPPPAGGSALAPGLREFWRLHAFARVEVPRAEEGEQAVWTALPANFRVYSPDEVLESLALVRIPSGVTLDNRPITTSHLVPFAAAYLLPRDIQWCIATSGGDLKAPTLVLNHMGELAWACFQDTRRFVWEQRGHAPSHVFDTFLDWFESYVRDIRALAPERLYPDGVHPT
;
A
#
# COMPACT_ATOMS: atom_id res chain seq x y z
N MET A 1 2.20 10.54 -20.06
CA MET A 1 3.34 9.61 -20.24
C MET A 1 2.77 8.26 -20.64
N SER A 2 3.27 7.64 -21.71
CA SER A 2 2.77 6.33 -22.17
C SER A 2 3.21 5.20 -21.22
N GLU A 3 2.40 4.16 -21.08
CA GLU A 3 2.59 3.01 -20.18
C GLU A 3 4.00 2.37 -20.29
N GLN A 4 4.59 2.33 -21.49
CA GLN A 4 5.94 1.80 -21.72
C GLN A 4 7.07 2.62 -21.08
N SER A 5 6.84 3.89 -20.73
CA SER A 5 7.87 4.79 -20.20
C SER A 5 8.14 4.62 -18.69
N VAL A 6 7.22 4.00 -17.94
CA VAL A 6 7.31 3.89 -16.48
C VAL A 6 7.83 2.54 -15.98
N GLN A 7 7.70 1.47 -16.77
CA GLN A 7 8.16 0.13 -16.39
C GLN A 7 9.66 0.04 -16.08
N PRO A 8 10.58 0.67 -16.86
CA PRO A 8 12.00 0.67 -16.53
C PRO A 8 12.27 1.31 -15.16
N ARG A 9 11.48 2.32 -14.78
CA ARG A 9 11.63 3.00 -13.51
C ARG A 9 11.20 2.14 -12.33
N TYR A 10 10.07 1.42 -12.44
CA TYR A 10 9.66 0.44 -11.43
C TYR A 10 10.73 -0.62 -11.20
N ARG A 11 11.30 -1.17 -12.29
CA ARG A 11 12.38 -2.16 -12.19
C ARG A 11 13.63 -1.61 -11.51
N ALA A 12 14.03 -0.39 -11.83
CA ALA A 12 15.17 0.27 -11.17
C ALA A 12 14.93 0.47 -9.67
N LEU A 13 13.74 0.92 -9.28
CA LEU A 13 13.35 1.10 -7.89
C LEU A 13 13.32 -0.23 -7.11
N LEU A 14 12.82 -1.30 -7.72
CA LEU A 14 12.84 -2.65 -7.12
C LEU A 14 14.27 -3.19 -6.99
N ALA A 15 15.15 -2.96 -7.97
CA ALA A 15 16.56 -3.33 -7.87
C ALA A 15 17.27 -2.60 -6.71
N ASP A 16 16.96 -1.32 -6.52
CA ASP A 16 17.46 -0.53 -5.39
C ASP A 16 17.00 -1.12 -4.03
N VAL A 17 15.74 -1.55 -3.93
CA VAL A 17 15.21 -2.22 -2.73
C VAL A 17 15.88 -3.58 -2.52
N GLU A 18 16.10 -4.35 -3.58
CA GLU A 18 16.79 -5.64 -3.49
C GLU A 18 18.23 -5.48 -3.00
N GLN A 19 18.97 -4.49 -3.53
CA GLN A 19 20.33 -4.20 -3.09
C GLN A 19 20.36 -3.78 -1.61
N TRP A 20 19.43 -2.92 -1.20
CA TRP A 20 19.27 -2.54 0.20
C TRP A 20 18.95 -3.75 1.09
N ALA A 21 18.00 -4.61 0.68
CA ALA A 21 17.62 -5.82 1.40
C ALA A 21 18.80 -6.77 1.61
N LYS A 22 19.58 -7.03 0.56
CA LYS A 22 20.77 -7.88 0.61
C LYS A 22 21.84 -7.34 1.56
N GLY A 23 21.93 -6.03 1.72
CA GLY A 23 22.89 -5.37 2.62
C GLY A 23 22.76 -5.75 4.09
N PHE A 24 21.63 -6.33 4.51
CA PHE A 24 21.40 -6.81 5.87
C PHE A 24 20.99 -8.30 5.93
N GLY A 25 21.25 -9.07 4.87
CA GLY A 25 20.90 -10.50 4.79
C GLY A 25 19.44 -10.79 4.41
N GLY A 26 18.66 -9.77 4.06
CA GLY A 26 17.29 -9.90 3.55
C GLY A 26 17.24 -10.16 2.03
N ARG A 27 16.02 -10.32 1.52
CA ARG A 27 15.74 -10.44 0.08
C ARG A 27 14.45 -9.73 -0.32
N LEU A 28 14.42 -9.22 -1.55
CA LEU A 28 13.18 -8.80 -2.20
C LEU A 28 12.51 -10.02 -2.83
N VAL A 29 11.21 -10.18 -2.56
CA VAL A 29 10.37 -11.20 -3.20
C VAL A 29 9.32 -10.49 -4.03
N LEU A 30 9.21 -10.91 -5.28
CA LEU A 30 8.29 -10.38 -6.27
C LEU A 30 7.28 -11.45 -6.65
N GLY A 31 6.01 -11.07 -6.69
CA GLY A 31 4.97 -11.91 -7.24
C GLY A 31 5.09 -12.06 -8.76
N PRO A 32 4.53 -13.13 -9.34
CA PRO A 32 4.43 -13.25 -10.80
C PRO A 32 3.58 -12.09 -11.36
N PRO A 33 3.77 -11.70 -12.64
CA PRO A 33 2.87 -10.77 -13.32
C PRO A 33 1.40 -11.19 -13.21
N VAL A 34 0.50 -10.23 -13.03
CA VAL A 34 -0.97 -10.45 -13.08
C VAL A 34 -1.43 -10.35 -14.53
N SER A 35 -2.32 -11.26 -14.96
CA SER A 35 -2.84 -11.27 -16.32
C SER A 35 -3.77 -10.07 -16.59
N GLU A 36 -3.91 -9.65 -17.85
CA GLU A 36 -4.87 -8.58 -18.19
C GLU A 36 -6.31 -8.98 -17.86
N GLU A 37 -6.66 -10.25 -18.05
CA GLU A 37 -7.99 -10.80 -17.73
C GLU A 37 -8.29 -10.62 -16.23
N ASP A 38 -7.36 -11.01 -15.35
CA ASP A 38 -7.54 -10.83 -13.91
C ASP A 38 -7.64 -9.34 -13.54
N LEU A 39 -6.80 -8.49 -14.14
CA LEU A 39 -6.81 -7.05 -13.90
C LEU A 39 -8.11 -6.38 -14.38
N GLU A 40 -8.77 -6.92 -15.39
CA GLU A 40 -10.07 -6.45 -15.88
C GLU A 40 -11.23 -6.85 -14.95
N LEU A 41 -11.09 -7.95 -14.21
CA LEU A 41 -12.09 -8.42 -13.23
C LEU A 41 -11.99 -7.69 -11.88
N LEU A 42 -10.82 -7.17 -11.52
CA LEU A 42 -10.60 -6.53 -10.22
C LEU A 42 -11.59 -5.39 -9.88
N PRO A 43 -11.97 -4.47 -10.79
CA PRO A 43 -12.99 -3.47 -10.50
C PRO A 43 -14.30 -4.04 -9.95
N GLU A 44 -14.77 -5.17 -10.49
CA GLU A 44 -15.98 -5.85 -10.04
C GLU A 44 -15.80 -6.46 -8.66
N LEU A 45 -14.68 -7.15 -8.43
CA LEU A 45 -14.35 -7.77 -7.14
C LEU A 45 -14.14 -6.74 -6.04
N LEU A 46 -13.63 -5.57 -6.39
CA LEU A 46 -13.52 -4.42 -5.50
C LEU A 46 -14.89 -3.78 -5.22
N GLY A 47 -16.02 -4.23 -5.79
CA GLY A 47 -17.36 -3.81 -5.38
C GLY A 47 -17.63 -2.30 -5.43
N GLY A 48 -16.86 -1.56 -6.23
CA GLY A 48 -17.09 -0.13 -6.49
C GLY A 48 -17.69 0.04 -7.89
N PRO A 49 -18.69 0.92 -8.09
CA PRO A 49 -19.10 1.25 -9.45
C PRO A 49 -17.88 1.84 -10.19
N PRO A 50 -17.58 1.39 -11.42
CA PRO A 50 -16.52 2.01 -12.19
C PRO A 50 -16.84 3.51 -12.32
N PRO A 51 -15.86 4.42 -12.12
CA PRO A 51 -16.07 5.83 -12.42
C PRO A 51 -16.54 5.94 -13.88
N ALA A 52 -17.49 6.84 -14.17
CA ALA A 52 -18.05 6.99 -15.52
C ALA A 52 -16.92 7.15 -16.55
N GLY A 53 -16.64 6.08 -17.32
CA GLY A 53 -15.60 6.03 -18.34
C GLY A 53 -14.15 5.74 -17.86
N GLY A 54 -13.94 5.18 -16.67
CA GLY A 54 -12.58 4.89 -16.16
C GLY A 54 -12.43 3.53 -15.44
N SER A 55 -11.17 3.09 -15.30
CA SER A 55 -10.82 1.92 -14.49
C SER A 55 -10.98 2.24 -12.99
N ALA A 56 -11.50 1.29 -12.21
CA ALA A 56 -11.53 1.40 -10.74
C ALA A 56 -10.13 1.29 -10.12
N LEU A 57 -9.09 0.99 -10.89
CA LEU A 57 -7.72 0.93 -10.40
C LEU A 57 -6.93 2.15 -10.86
N ALA A 58 -6.10 2.69 -9.97
CA ALA A 58 -5.15 3.73 -10.35
C ALA A 58 -4.19 3.19 -11.43
N PRO A 59 -3.99 3.90 -12.56
CA PRO A 59 -3.21 3.39 -13.68
C PRO A 59 -1.82 2.87 -13.28
N GLY A 60 -1.14 3.56 -12.37
CA GLY A 60 0.20 3.13 -11.93
C GLY A 60 0.21 1.85 -11.07
N LEU A 61 -0.84 1.58 -10.29
CA LEU A 61 -0.97 0.32 -9.55
C LEU A 61 -1.29 -0.85 -10.50
N ARG A 62 -2.15 -0.61 -11.50
CA ARG A 62 -2.40 -1.58 -12.58
C ARG A 62 -1.11 -1.92 -13.33
N GLU A 63 -0.32 -0.90 -13.71
CA GLU A 63 1.00 -1.10 -14.33
C GLU A 63 1.97 -1.88 -13.45
N PHE A 64 1.97 -1.61 -12.14
CA PHE A 64 2.78 -2.36 -11.20
C PHE A 64 2.38 -3.84 -11.21
N TRP A 65 1.08 -4.15 -11.12
CA TRP A 65 0.59 -5.53 -11.13
C TRP A 65 0.82 -6.27 -12.45
N ARG A 66 0.83 -5.56 -13.60
CA ARG A 66 1.28 -6.11 -14.89
C ARG A 66 2.73 -6.60 -14.86
N LEU A 67 3.56 -6.07 -13.98
CA LEU A 67 4.95 -6.50 -13.82
C LEU A 67 5.11 -7.50 -12.68
N HIS A 68 4.51 -7.23 -11.53
CA HIS A 68 4.65 -7.99 -10.30
C HIS A 68 3.34 -7.92 -9.50
N ALA A 69 2.71 -9.06 -9.22
CA ALA A 69 1.51 -9.10 -8.40
C ALA A 69 1.74 -8.44 -7.04
N PHE A 70 2.90 -8.64 -6.42
CA PHE A 70 3.27 -7.99 -5.17
C PHE A 70 4.77 -7.73 -5.15
N ALA A 71 5.22 -6.90 -4.20
CA ALA A 71 6.63 -6.80 -3.85
C ALA A 71 6.78 -6.67 -2.34
N ARG A 72 7.62 -7.50 -1.73
CA ARG A 72 7.86 -7.47 -0.28
C ARG A 72 9.28 -7.85 0.07
N VAL A 73 9.78 -7.33 1.19
CA VAL A 73 11.08 -7.75 1.72
C VAL A 73 10.90 -8.80 2.82
N GLU A 74 11.67 -9.88 2.70
CA GLU A 74 11.74 -11.00 3.64
C GLU A 74 13.13 -11.07 4.28
N VAL A 75 13.16 -11.52 5.54
CA VAL A 75 14.40 -11.81 6.28
C VAL A 75 14.37 -13.25 6.81
N PRO A 76 15.53 -13.91 6.95
CA PRO A 76 15.59 -15.20 7.61
C PRO A 76 15.33 -14.99 9.11
N ARG A 77 14.39 -15.74 9.69
CA ARG A 77 14.10 -15.73 11.12
C ARG A 77 14.10 -17.15 11.64
N ALA A 78 14.88 -17.41 12.68
CA ALA A 78 14.84 -18.68 13.41
C ALA A 78 14.16 -18.44 14.77
N GLU A 79 13.25 -19.34 15.15
CA GLU A 79 12.90 -19.49 16.55
C GLU A 79 14.00 -20.29 17.25
N GLU A 80 14.07 -20.21 18.59
CA GLU A 80 15.18 -20.82 19.35
C GLU A 80 15.21 -22.34 19.15
N GLY A 81 16.28 -22.82 18.52
CA GLY A 81 16.47 -24.25 18.20
C GLY A 81 15.88 -24.70 16.86
N GLU A 82 15.30 -23.79 16.05
CA GLU A 82 14.72 -24.11 14.74
C GLU A 82 15.56 -23.63 13.56
N GLN A 83 15.27 -24.15 12.37
CA GLN A 83 15.86 -23.65 11.13
C GLN A 83 15.26 -22.29 10.77
N ALA A 84 16.11 -21.39 10.24
CA ALA A 84 15.65 -20.08 9.82
C ALA A 84 14.67 -20.18 8.63
N VAL A 85 13.51 -19.53 8.77
CA VAL A 85 12.46 -19.42 7.74
C VAL A 85 12.39 -17.99 7.24
N TRP A 86 12.26 -17.84 5.92
CA TRP A 86 12.06 -16.53 5.29
C TRP A 86 10.69 -15.97 5.66
N THR A 87 10.68 -14.83 6.34
CA THR A 87 9.47 -14.24 6.88
C THR A 87 9.30 -12.80 6.40
N ALA A 88 8.10 -12.47 5.92
CA ALA A 88 7.70 -11.10 5.66
C ALA A 88 7.25 -10.45 6.97
N LEU A 89 7.96 -9.43 7.46
CA LEU A 89 7.54 -8.72 8.67
C LEU A 89 6.49 -7.64 8.34
N PRO A 90 5.58 -7.32 9.26
CA PRO A 90 4.41 -6.51 8.92
C PRO A 90 4.61 -4.99 8.90
N ALA A 91 5.84 -4.49 9.14
CA ALA A 91 6.20 -3.07 9.10
C ALA A 91 7.24 -2.75 8.00
N ASN A 92 7.28 -3.58 6.96
CA ASN A 92 8.32 -3.57 5.91
C ASN A 92 7.86 -2.87 4.64
N PHE A 93 8.81 -2.73 3.69
CA PHE A 93 8.49 -2.60 2.27
C PHE A 93 7.51 -3.71 1.84
N ARG A 94 6.26 -3.36 1.55
CA ARG A 94 5.24 -4.28 1.04
C ARG A 94 4.19 -3.55 0.20
N VAL A 95 4.15 -3.90 -1.08
CA VAL A 95 3.02 -3.62 -1.99
C VAL A 95 2.20 -4.90 -2.10
N TYR A 96 0.90 -4.81 -1.88
CA TYR A 96 -0.02 -5.94 -1.79
C TYR A 96 -0.34 -6.55 -3.16
N SER A 97 -0.55 -7.86 -3.17
CA SER A 97 -1.20 -8.57 -4.27
C SER A 97 -2.67 -8.18 -4.40
N PRO A 98 -3.30 -8.40 -5.57
CA PRO A 98 -4.74 -8.19 -5.69
C PRO A 98 -5.57 -8.97 -4.66
N ASP A 99 -5.17 -10.20 -4.32
CA ASP A 99 -5.82 -11.01 -3.29
C ASP A 99 -5.65 -10.38 -1.89
N GLU A 100 -4.44 -9.94 -1.55
CA GLU A 100 -4.17 -9.23 -0.28
C GLU A 100 -4.95 -7.92 -0.19
N VAL A 101 -5.14 -7.23 -1.32
CA VAL A 101 -6.01 -6.04 -1.39
C VAL A 101 -7.44 -6.43 -1.05
N LEU A 102 -7.99 -7.49 -1.67
CA LEU A 102 -9.35 -7.96 -1.42
C LEU A 102 -9.57 -8.35 0.04
N GLU A 103 -8.61 -9.04 0.65
CA GLU A 103 -8.64 -9.37 2.08
C GLU A 103 -8.58 -8.11 2.96
N SER A 104 -7.74 -7.14 2.59
CA SER A 104 -7.53 -5.89 3.34
C SER A 104 -8.71 -4.91 3.25
N LEU A 105 -9.60 -5.07 2.26
CA LEU A 105 -10.78 -4.22 2.11
C LEU A 105 -11.64 -4.20 3.37
N ALA A 106 -11.78 -5.33 4.06
CA ALA A 106 -12.58 -5.43 5.29
C ALA A 106 -12.04 -4.53 6.43
N LEU A 107 -10.77 -4.13 6.37
CA LEU A 107 -10.12 -3.31 7.39
C LEU A 107 -10.37 -1.81 7.19
N VAL A 108 -10.68 -1.39 5.95
CA VAL A 108 -10.89 0.03 5.57
C VAL A 108 -12.32 0.33 5.15
N ARG A 109 -13.16 -0.70 5.01
CA ARG A 109 -14.57 -0.53 4.64
C ARG A 109 -15.44 -0.29 5.87
N ILE A 110 -16.18 0.80 5.81
CA ILE A 110 -17.28 1.06 6.73
C ILE A 110 -18.49 0.24 6.26
N PRO A 111 -19.26 -0.37 7.18
CA PRO A 111 -20.54 -0.98 6.85
C PRO A 111 -21.47 0.00 6.11
N SER A 112 -22.32 -0.52 5.24
CA SER A 112 -23.34 0.30 4.57
C SER A 112 -24.33 0.88 5.59
N GLY A 113 -24.84 2.08 5.32
CA GLY A 113 -25.86 2.74 6.15
C GLY A 113 -25.33 3.58 7.32
N VAL A 114 -24.02 3.68 7.49
CA VAL A 114 -23.42 4.62 8.46
C VAL A 114 -23.64 6.06 7.99
N THR A 115 -24.13 6.91 8.90
CA THR A 115 -24.40 8.33 8.64
C THR A 115 -23.82 9.20 9.76
N LEU A 116 -23.33 10.38 9.40
CA LEU A 116 -23.08 11.47 10.35
C LEU A 116 -23.97 12.65 9.98
N ASP A 117 -24.73 13.17 10.92
CA ASP A 117 -25.66 14.29 10.71
C ASP A 117 -26.63 14.05 9.52
N ASN A 118 -27.15 12.81 9.41
CA ASN A 118 -28.01 12.33 8.30
C ASN A 118 -27.36 12.30 6.91
N ARG A 119 -26.04 12.46 6.83
CA ARG A 119 -25.27 12.33 5.59
C ARG A 119 -24.58 10.96 5.55
N PRO A 120 -24.73 10.18 4.46
CA PRO A 120 -24.01 8.92 4.30
C PRO A 120 -22.49 9.10 4.30
N ILE A 121 -21.81 8.24 5.06
CA ILE A 121 -20.36 8.10 5.00
C ILE A 121 -20.04 6.80 4.25
N THR A 122 -19.13 6.86 3.29
CA THR A 122 -18.69 5.66 2.56
C THR A 122 -17.20 5.66 2.30
N THR A 123 -16.60 4.48 2.41
CA THR A 123 -15.20 4.21 2.04
C THR A 123 -15.09 3.16 0.94
N SER A 124 -16.20 2.87 0.23
CA SER A 124 -16.22 1.93 -0.90
C SER A 124 -15.27 2.31 -2.03
N HIS A 125 -14.87 3.59 -2.09
CA HIS A 125 -13.91 4.13 -3.04
C HIS A 125 -12.45 3.96 -2.62
N LEU A 126 -12.15 3.52 -1.39
CA LEU A 126 -10.78 3.32 -0.92
C LEU A 126 -10.31 1.90 -1.21
N VAL A 127 -9.11 1.80 -1.78
CA VAL A 127 -8.43 0.53 -2.07
C VAL A 127 -7.09 0.53 -1.32
N PRO A 128 -6.92 -0.33 -0.29
CA PRO A 128 -5.63 -0.53 0.34
C PRO A 128 -4.68 -1.20 -0.65
N PHE A 129 -3.41 -0.82 -0.67
CA PHE A 129 -2.47 -1.34 -1.67
C PHE A 129 -1.03 -1.53 -1.15
N ALA A 130 -0.67 -0.97 0.01
CA ALA A 130 0.65 -1.16 0.59
C ALA A 130 0.66 -0.99 2.11
N ALA A 131 1.65 -1.58 2.78
CA ALA A 131 1.87 -1.39 4.20
C ALA A 131 2.47 -0.01 4.49
N ALA A 132 2.09 0.62 5.61
CA ALA A 132 2.69 1.86 6.05
C ALA A 132 3.94 1.58 6.89
N TYR A 133 5.12 1.79 6.30
CA TYR A 133 6.42 1.58 6.96
C TYR A 133 6.49 2.26 8.34
N LEU A 134 7.09 1.60 9.34
CA LEU A 134 7.26 2.06 10.73
C LEU A 134 5.99 2.48 11.48
N LEU A 135 4.83 2.53 10.82
CA LEU A 135 3.57 2.83 11.45
C LEU A 135 2.99 1.53 12.03
N PRO A 136 2.10 1.64 13.03
CA PRO A 136 1.43 0.48 13.58
C PRO A 136 0.71 -0.31 12.47
N ARG A 137 0.55 -1.63 12.65
CA ARG A 137 0.01 -2.54 11.63
C ARG A 137 -1.43 -2.21 11.20
N ASP A 138 -2.12 -1.43 12.01
CA ASP A 138 -3.42 -0.92 11.69
C ASP A 138 -3.33 0.27 10.72
N ILE A 139 -2.17 0.73 10.27
CA ILE A 139 -2.05 1.78 9.25
C ILE A 139 -1.58 1.20 7.92
N GLN A 140 -2.27 1.57 6.85
CA GLN A 140 -1.92 1.16 5.49
C GLN A 140 -2.09 2.29 4.48
N TRP A 141 -1.39 2.18 3.36
CA TRP A 141 -1.60 3.05 2.21
C TRP A 141 -2.82 2.59 1.41
N CYS A 142 -3.70 3.54 1.13
CA CYS A 142 -4.87 3.38 0.30
C CYS A 142 -4.85 4.36 -0.87
N ILE A 143 -5.54 4.04 -1.96
CA ILE A 143 -5.81 4.93 -3.08
C ILE A 143 -7.32 5.05 -3.28
N ALA A 144 -7.79 6.24 -3.62
CA ALA A 144 -9.20 6.47 -3.91
C ALA A 144 -9.50 6.25 -5.41
N THR A 145 -10.54 5.48 -5.71
CA THR A 145 -10.91 5.00 -7.05
C THR A 145 -12.04 5.78 -7.70
N SER A 146 -12.77 6.56 -6.91
CA SER A 146 -13.80 7.50 -7.37
C SER A 146 -14.03 8.61 -6.33
N GLY A 147 -14.25 9.84 -6.80
CA GLY A 147 -14.62 10.98 -5.94
C GLY A 147 -13.50 12.01 -5.71
N GLY A 148 -13.46 13.04 -6.57
CA GLY A 148 -12.72 14.29 -6.31
C GLY A 148 -11.19 14.23 -6.42
N ASP A 149 -10.53 15.30 -5.95
CA ASP A 149 -9.08 15.59 -6.10
C ASP A 149 -8.13 14.60 -5.39
N LEU A 150 -8.66 13.57 -4.72
CA LEU A 150 -7.86 12.52 -4.08
C LEU A 150 -7.56 11.39 -5.08
N LYS A 151 -6.77 11.67 -6.11
CA LYS A 151 -6.18 10.60 -6.97
C LYS A 151 -4.89 10.01 -6.37
N ALA A 152 -4.52 10.49 -5.19
CA ALA A 152 -3.24 10.28 -4.54
C ALA A 152 -3.29 9.16 -3.50
N PRO A 153 -2.22 8.36 -3.37
CA PRO A 153 -1.96 7.54 -2.18
C PRO A 153 -2.13 8.31 -0.88
N THR A 154 -2.90 7.75 0.05
CA THR A 154 -3.16 8.28 1.38
C THR A 154 -2.96 7.20 2.42
N LEU A 155 -2.48 7.56 3.60
CA LEU A 155 -2.49 6.64 4.73
C LEU A 155 -3.91 6.53 5.28
N VAL A 156 -4.28 5.37 5.81
CA VAL A 156 -5.58 5.06 6.43
C VAL A 156 -5.33 4.21 7.66
N LEU A 157 -5.95 4.58 8.79
CA LEU A 157 -5.98 3.76 9.99
C LEU A 157 -7.16 2.77 9.87
N ASN A 158 -6.90 1.49 10.10
CA ASN A 158 -7.84 0.40 10.08
C ASN A 158 -8.84 0.61 11.21
N HIS A 159 -10.09 0.24 10.97
CA HIS A 159 -11.15 0.35 11.97
C HIS A 159 -11.31 1.75 12.58
N MET A 160 -11.13 2.81 11.78
CA MET A 160 -11.44 4.17 12.20
C MET A 160 -12.89 4.28 12.69
N GLY A 161 -13.10 5.06 13.77
CA GLY A 161 -14.45 5.39 14.24
C GLY A 161 -15.21 6.29 13.26
N GLU A 162 -16.53 6.33 13.37
CA GLU A 162 -17.41 7.04 12.43
C GLU A 162 -17.07 8.55 12.29
N LEU A 163 -16.75 9.22 13.39
CA LEU A 163 -16.33 10.63 13.40
C LEU A 163 -15.02 10.87 12.64
N ALA A 164 -14.08 9.94 12.77
CA ALA A 164 -12.82 9.99 12.05
C ALA A 164 -13.05 9.81 10.54
N TRP A 165 -13.90 8.87 10.16
CA TRP A 165 -14.28 8.69 8.77
C TRP A 165 -15.01 9.90 8.16
N ALA A 166 -15.90 10.53 8.93
CA ALA A 166 -16.55 11.77 8.51
C ALA A 166 -15.55 12.91 8.30
N CYS A 167 -14.60 13.09 9.24
CA CYS A 167 -13.54 14.08 9.08
C CYS A 167 -12.70 13.82 7.83
N PHE A 168 -12.35 12.56 7.55
CA PHE A 168 -11.63 12.21 6.32
C PHE A 168 -12.46 12.56 5.06
N GLN A 169 -13.75 12.21 5.04
CA GLN A 169 -14.64 12.54 3.92
C GLN A 169 -14.81 14.05 3.70
N ASP A 170 -14.90 14.84 4.78
CA ASP A 170 -15.12 16.29 4.71
C ASP A 170 -13.85 17.07 4.38
N THR A 171 -12.75 16.74 5.06
CA THR A 171 -11.52 17.52 4.98
C THR A 171 -10.60 17.03 3.87
N ARG A 172 -10.80 15.80 3.40
CA ARG A 172 -9.85 15.09 2.53
C ARG A 172 -8.44 15.04 3.11
N ARG A 173 -8.32 15.31 4.41
CA ARG A 173 -7.09 15.29 5.20
C ARG A 173 -7.15 14.12 6.15
N PHE A 174 -5.98 13.62 6.45
CA PHE A 174 -5.81 12.37 7.18
C PHE A 174 -6.15 12.54 8.66
N VAL A 175 -6.76 11.51 9.26
CA VAL A 175 -7.11 11.51 10.70
C VAL A 175 -5.94 11.14 11.60
N TRP A 176 -4.88 10.48 11.08
CA TRP A 176 -3.66 10.31 11.88
C TRP A 176 -2.89 11.62 12.11
N GLU A 177 -3.22 12.70 11.39
CA GLU A 177 -2.70 14.04 11.72
C GLU A 177 -3.10 14.46 13.14
N GLN A 178 -4.00 13.75 13.83
CA GLN A 178 -4.44 14.10 15.17
C GLN A 178 -3.46 13.88 16.32
N ARG A 179 -2.25 13.32 16.13
CA ARG A 179 -1.23 13.32 17.20
C ARG A 179 0.18 13.58 16.69
N GLY A 180 0.50 14.85 16.46
CA GLY A 180 1.89 15.35 16.43
C GLY A 180 2.74 14.97 15.22
N HIS A 181 2.15 14.43 14.16
CA HIS A 181 2.85 14.10 12.92
C HIS A 181 2.49 15.14 11.84
N ALA A 182 3.50 15.61 11.09
CA ALA A 182 3.28 16.52 9.97
C ALA A 182 2.40 15.86 8.89
N PRO A 183 1.63 16.64 8.11
CA PRO A 183 0.88 16.13 6.98
C PRO A 183 1.76 15.26 6.09
N SER A 184 1.34 14.02 5.82
CA SER A 184 2.04 13.16 4.88
C SER A 184 2.00 13.78 3.49
N HIS A 185 3.07 13.58 2.69
CA HIS A 185 3.09 14.02 1.30
C HIS A 185 1.91 13.42 0.53
N VAL A 186 1.18 14.27 -0.19
CA VAL A 186 0.19 13.88 -1.20
C VAL A 186 0.96 13.66 -2.50
N PHE A 187 0.72 12.52 -3.17
CA PHE A 187 1.43 12.15 -4.40
C PHE A 187 0.52 12.22 -5.62
N ASP A 188 0.98 12.84 -6.69
CA ASP A 188 0.17 13.00 -7.92
C ASP A 188 -0.01 11.68 -8.67
N THR A 189 0.94 10.76 -8.56
CA THR A 189 0.88 9.42 -9.16
C THR A 189 1.37 8.31 -8.23
N PHE A 190 0.99 7.06 -8.54
CA PHE A 190 1.55 5.89 -7.85
C PHE A 190 3.07 5.81 -7.98
N LEU A 191 3.64 6.23 -9.13
CA LEU A 191 5.08 6.21 -9.31
C LEU A 191 5.78 7.20 -8.37
N ASP A 192 5.24 8.42 -8.22
CA ASP A 192 5.80 9.42 -7.30
C ASP A 192 5.77 8.93 -5.85
N TRP A 193 4.66 8.29 -5.46
CA TRP A 193 4.55 7.61 -4.18
C TRP A 193 5.60 6.51 -4.04
N PHE A 194 5.75 5.65 -5.06
CA PHE A 194 6.65 4.51 -4.99
C PHE A 194 8.11 4.95 -4.91
N GLU A 195 8.49 6.00 -5.62
CA GLU A 195 9.80 6.64 -5.51
C GLU A 195 10.07 7.15 -4.09
N SER A 196 9.11 7.86 -3.49
CA SER A 196 9.22 8.32 -2.10
C SER A 196 9.30 7.14 -1.15
N TYR A 197 8.43 6.14 -1.29
CA TYR A 197 8.38 4.96 -0.43
C TYR A 197 9.71 4.20 -0.43
N VAL A 198 10.29 3.98 -1.62
CA VAL A 198 11.60 3.34 -1.77
C VAL A 198 12.72 4.20 -1.16
N ARG A 199 12.73 5.51 -1.42
CA ARG A 199 13.72 6.43 -0.83
C ARG A 199 13.65 6.41 0.70
N ASP A 200 12.45 6.53 1.25
CA ASP A 200 12.21 6.69 2.67
C ASP A 200 12.55 5.39 3.41
N ILE A 201 12.22 4.22 2.87
CA ILE A 201 12.61 2.93 3.43
C ILE A 201 14.13 2.74 3.42
N ARG A 202 14.80 3.09 2.33
CA ARG A 202 16.27 2.95 2.21
C ARG A 202 17.04 3.89 3.14
N ALA A 203 16.43 5.00 3.54
CA ALA A 203 17.02 5.93 4.51
C ALA A 203 16.96 5.40 5.96
N LEU A 204 16.18 4.34 6.21
CA LEU A 204 16.03 3.75 7.53
C LEU A 204 17.11 2.68 7.78
N ALA A 205 17.62 2.70 9.01
CA ALA A 205 18.46 1.62 9.53
C ALA A 205 17.64 0.31 9.55
N PRO A 206 18.09 -0.77 8.89
CA PRO A 206 17.36 -2.03 8.83
C PRO A 206 16.96 -2.57 10.21
N GLU A 207 17.76 -2.34 11.25
CA GLU A 207 17.52 -2.80 12.62
C GLU A 207 16.25 -2.18 13.23
N ARG A 208 15.84 -1.01 12.73
CA ARG A 208 14.58 -0.37 13.16
C ARG A 208 13.35 -1.02 12.54
N LEU A 209 13.52 -1.68 11.39
CA LEU A 209 12.46 -2.36 10.64
C LEU A 209 12.44 -3.87 10.93
N TYR A 210 13.62 -4.46 11.17
CA TYR A 210 13.86 -5.90 11.30
C TYR A 210 14.76 -6.22 12.51
N PRO A 211 14.38 -5.85 13.75
CA PRO A 211 15.25 -5.98 14.92
C PRO A 211 15.74 -7.42 15.16
N ASP A 212 14.92 -8.41 14.79
CA ASP A 212 15.22 -9.84 15.03
C ASP A 212 15.88 -10.54 13.83
N GLY A 213 16.06 -9.86 12.69
CA GLY A 213 16.45 -10.49 11.41
C GLY A 213 17.60 -9.82 10.68
N VAL A 214 18.19 -8.77 11.25
CA VAL A 214 19.42 -8.15 10.72
C VAL A 214 20.62 -8.90 11.28
N HIS A 215 21.31 -9.61 10.40
CA HIS A 215 22.62 -10.16 10.70
C HIS A 215 23.64 -9.35 9.89
N PRO A 216 24.46 -8.51 10.53
CA PRO A 216 25.51 -7.80 9.82
C PRO A 216 26.42 -8.83 9.16
N THR A 217 26.57 -8.71 7.83
CA THR A 217 27.58 -9.46 7.04
C THR A 217 28.96 -8.93 7.30
#